data_AF-A0A5N8V9Y5-F1
#
_entry.id   AF-A0A5N8V9Y5-F1
#
_cell.length_a   1.000
_cell.length_b   1.000
_cell.length_c   1.000
_cell.angle_alpha   90.00
_cell.angle_beta   90.00
_cell.angle_gamma   90.00
#
_symmetry.space_group_name_H-M   'P 1'
#
loop_
_entity.id
_entity.type
_entity.pdbx_description
1 polymer ?
#
loop_
_entity_poly.entity_id
_entity_poly.type
_entity_poly.pdbx_seq_one_letter_code
_entity_poly.pdbx_strand_id
1 'polypeptide(L)'
;MATGLLAGTASSASASTIQKQWIQLCAQGNYPAYLSFPWRGGYTSTIVSPGQCQWWNVPSDHRWEPVDVVDVWSGATVGTAWYNGDESGLGTGAEGWEGGDQWIQTW
;
A
#
# COMPACT_ATOMS: atom_id res chain seq x y z
N MET A 1 37.07 11.48 -11.50
CA MET A 1 36.29 10.69 -10.53
C MET A 1 34.84 11.12 -10.72
N ALA A 2 34.01 10.27 -11.32
CA ALA A 2 32.64 10.61 -11.67
C ALA A 2 31.70 10.07 -10.59
N THR A 3 31.14 10.96 -9.77
CA THR A 3 30.11 10.63 -8.80
C THR A 3 28.76 10.68 -9.53
N GLY A 4 28.31 9.53 -10.03
CA GLY A 4 26.97 9.40 -10.61
C GLY A 4 25.92 9.39 -9.50
N LEU A 5 25.22 10.51 -9.32
CA LEU A 5 23.96 10.54 -8.57
C LEU A 5 22.92 9.76 -9.39
N LEU A 6 22.68 8.51 -9.02
CA LEU A 6 21.45 7.80 -9.39
C LEU A 6 20.34 8.37 -8.51
N ALA A 7 19.83 9.54 -8.89
CA ALA A 7 18.51 9.97 -8.46
C ALA A 7 17.51 9.01 -9.11
N GLY A 8 17.19 7.93 -8.40
CA GLY A 8 16.07 7.07 -8.74
C GLY A 8 14.84 7.96 -8.78
N THR A 9 14.40 8.29 -9.99
CA THR A 9 13.04 8.76 -10.20
C THR A 9 12.15 7.64 -9.69
N ALA A 10 11.64 7.77 -8.47
CA ALA A 10 10.47 7.01 -8.05
C ALA A 10 9.41 7.32 -9.10
N SER A 11 9.24 6.41 -10.05
CA SER A 11 8.15 6.47 -11.01
C SER A 11 6.92 6.62 -10.15
N SER A 12 6.24 7.76 -10.27
CA SER A 12 4.88 7.90 -9.80
C SER A 12 4.12 6.77 -10.46
N ALA A 13 3.86 5.68 -9.72
CA ALA A 13 3.02 4.61 -10.21
C ALA A 13 1.73 5.27 -10.66
N SER A 14 1.50 5.22 -11.96
CA SER A 14 0.31 5.78 -12.57
C SER A 14 -0.88 5.14 -11.88
N ALA A 15 -1.74 5.98 -11.31
CA ALA A 15 -3.06 5.61 -10.82
C ALA A 15 -3.74 4.66 -11.81
N SER A 16 -3.55 3.35 -11.61
CA SER A 16 -4.39 2.36 -12.24
C SER A 16 -5.74 2.60 -11.64
N THR A 17 -6.71 3.01 -12.46
CA THR A 17 -8.04 3.47 -12.06
C THR A 17 -8.76 2.41 -11.23
N ILE A 18 -8.43 2.32 -9.93
CA ILE A 18 -9.02 1.33 -9.05
C ILE A 18 -10.47 1.74 -8.88
N GLN A 19 -11.36 0.78 -9.10
CA GLN A 19 -12.77 1.02 -8.99
C GLN A 19 -13.10 1.55 -7.59
N LYS A 20 -14.07 2.45 -7.50
CA LYS A 20 -14.60 2.89 -6.20
C LYS A 20 -14.98 1.69 -5.36
N GLN A 21 -14.77 1.76 -4.06
CA GLN A 21 -14.97 0.66 -3.11
C GLN A 21 -13.96 -0.50 -3.24
N TRP A 22 -12.92 -0.36 -4.05
CA TRP A 22 -11.87 -1.38 -4.17
C TRP A 22 -10.54 -0.85 -3.69
N ILE A 23 -9.78 -1.75 -3.06
CA ILE A 23 -8.41 -1.52 -2.66
C ILE A 23 -7.54 -2.64 -3.21
N GLN A 24 -6.41 -2.27 -3.82
CA GLN A 24 -5.38 -3.20 -4.25
C GLN A 24 -4.15 -3.03 -3.37
N LEU A 25 -3.59 -4.13 -2.87
CA LEU A 25 -2.26 -4.17 -2.28
C LEU A 25 -1.36 -5.04 -3.15
N CYS A 26 -0.24 -4.48 -3.60
CA CYS A 26 0.83 -5.20 -4.27
C CYS A 26 2.06 -5.28 -3.37
N ALA A 27 2.42 -6.47 -2.90
CA ALA A 27 3.67 -6.67 -2.18
C ALA A 27 4.82 -6.81 -3.20
N GLN A 28 5.20 -5.72 -3.87
CA GLN A 28 6.24 -5.73 -4.91
C GLN A 28 7.66 -5.96 -4.33
N GLY A 29 7.84 -5.64 -3.05
CA GLY A 29 9.07 -5.85 -2.31
C GLY A 29 9.31 -7.30 -1.90
N ASN A 30 10.30 -7.48 -1.01
CA ASN A 30 10.74 -8.80 -0.54
C ASN A 30 10.04 -9.27 0.75
N TYR A 31 8.96 -8.61 1.19
CA TYR A 31 8.26 -8.97 2.42
C TYR A 31 6.74 -9.12 2.17
N PRO A 32 6.07 -10.03 2.89
CA PRO A 32 4.62 -10.12 2.86
C PRO A 32 3.99 -8.95 3.60
N ALA A 33 2.92 -8.39 3.04
CA ALA A 33 2.23 -7.23 3.62
C ALA A 33 0.72 -7.46 3.69
N TYR A 34 0.04 -6.73 4.58
CA TYR A 34 -1.42 -6.69 4.65
C TYR A 34 -1.90 -5.27 4.95
N LEU A 35 -3.17 -5.03 4.68
CA LEU A 35 -3.83 -3.77 5.01
C LEU A 35 -4.48 -3.87 6.39
N SER A 36 -4.35 -2.82 7.18
CA SER A 36 -5.00 -2.66 8.48
C SER A 36 -5.86 -1.40 8.47
N PHE A 37 -7.10 -1.54 8.93
CA PHE A 37 -8.09 -0.48 8.99
C PHE A 37 -8.36 -0.16 10.47
N PRO A 38 -7.53 0.69 11.11
CA PRO A 38 -7.62 0.96 12.54
C PRO A 38 -8.97 1.54 12.95
N TRP A 39 -9.62 2.29 12.05
CA TRP A 39 -10.92 2.93 12.32
C TRP A 39 -12.12 1.98 12.17
N ARG A 40 -11.91 0.78 11.61
CA ARG A 40 -12.90 -0.29 11.48
C ARG A 40 -12.72 -1.39 12.53
N GLY A 41 -12.28 -1.01 13.73
CA GLY A 41 -12.06 -1.95 14.83
C GLY A 41 -10.85 -2.88 14.61
N GLY A 42 -9.87 -2.46 13.82
CA GLY A 42 -8.70 -3.27 13.49
C GLY A 42 -8.99 -4.36 12.46
N TYR A 43 -9.94 -4.12 11.55
CA TYR A 43 -10.15 -5.00 10.39
C TYR A 43 -8.85 -5.09 9.59
N THR A 44 -8.45 -6.29 9.19
CA THR A 44 -7.24 -6.52 8.40
C THR A 44 -7.57 -7.30 7.15
N SER A 45 -6.89 -6.99 6.05
CA SER A 45 -6.97 -7.81 4.84
C SER A 45 -6.25 -9.15 5.02
N THR A 46 -6.42 -10.03 4.04
CA THR A 46 -5.53 -11.19 3.90
C THR A 46 -4.11 -10.75 3.57
N ILE A 47 -3.14 -11.56 4.00
CA ILE A 47 -1.72 -11.35 3.73
C ILE A 47 -1.45 -11.54 2.23
N VAL A 48 -0.72 -10.59 1.65
CA VAL A 48 -0.22 -10.65 0.29
C VAL A 48 1.24 -11.10 0.33
N SER A 49 1.53 -12.22 -0.33
CA SER A 49 2.90 -12.73 -0.43
C SER A 49 3.76 -11.82 -1.32
N PRO A 50 5.08 -11.75 -1.09
CA PRO A 50 5.98 -10.97 -1.93
C PRO A 50 5.89 -11.38 -3.40
N GLY A 51 5.94 -10.41 -4.29
CA GLY A 51 5.72 -10.54 -5.74
C GLY A 51 4.26 -10.71 -6.16
N GLN A 52 3.28 -10.60 -5.25
CA GLN A 52 1.86 -10.75 -5.57
C GLN A 52 1.07 -9.47 -5.36
N CYS A 53 -0.06 -9.38 -6.05
CA CYS A 53 -1.08 -8.36 -5.84
C CYS A 53 -2.42 -9.00 -5.47
N GLN A 54 -3.13 -8.40 -4.54
CA GLN A 54 -4.48 -8.80 -4.16
C GLN A 54 -5.40 -7.58 -4.16
N TRP A 55 -6.68 -7.84 -4.41
CA TRP A 55 -7.72 -6.82 -4.52
C TRP A 55 -8.86 -7.21 -3.61
N TRP A 56 -9.40 -6.24 -2.88
CA TRP A 56 -10.55 -6.44 -2.01
C TRP A 56 -11.60 -5.39 -2.28
N ASN A 57 -12.86 -5.83 -2.29
CA ASN A 57 -13.98 -4.91 -2.20
C ASN A 57 -14.12 -4.48 -0.73
N VAL A 58 -13.78 -3.23 -0.45
CA VAL A 58 -13.88 -2.62 0.87
C VAL A 58 -15.00 -1.59 0.79
N PRO A 59 -16.24 -1.93 1.22
CA PRO A 59 -17.37 -1.02 1.11
C PRO A 59 -17.09 0.28 1.88
N SER A 60 -17.51 1.41 1.33
CA SER A 60 -17.24 2.72 1.95
C SER A 60 -17.89 2.87 3.32
N ASP A 61 -17.20 3.58 4.22
CA ASP A 61 -17.71 3.99 5.53
C ASP A 61 -18.26 5.44 5.51
N HIS A 62 -18.44 6.02 4.31
CA HIS A 62 -18.84 7.43 4.08
C HIS A 62 -17.92 8.48 4.71
N ARG A 63 -16.65 8.12 4.93
CA ARG A 63 -15.61 8.99 5.51
C ARG A 63 -14.24 8.58 4.99
N TRP A 64 -13.34 9.55 4.95
CA TRP A 64 -11.92 9.28 4.76
C TRP A 64 -11.37 8.54 5.98
N GLU A 65 -10.76 7.38 5.76
CA GLU A 65 -10.12 6.57 6.78
C GLU A 65 -8.67 6.26 6.41
N PRO A 66 -7.78 6.13 7.42
CA PRO A 66 -6.44 5.65 7.19
C PRO A 66 -6.45 4.13 6.98
N VAL A 67 -5.67 3.69 6.01
CA VAL A 67 -5.38 2.29 5.69
C VAL A 67 -3.89 2.11 5.84
N ASP A 68 -3.50 1.39 6.87
CA ASP A 68 -2.10 1.10 7.17
C ASP A 68 -1.65 -0.12 6.39
N VAL A 69 -0.51 -0.04 5.73
CA VAL A 69 0.17 -1.18 5.13
C VAL A 69 1.16 -1.69 6.16
N VAL A 70 0.96 -2.92 6.62
CA VAL A 70 1.75 -3.52 7.69
C VAL A 70 2.60 -4.65 7.13
N ASP A 71 3.88 -4.62 7.46
CA ASP A 71 4.79 -5.74 7.18
C ASP A 71 4.49 -6.90 8.13
N VAL A 72 4.26 -8.08 7.57
CA VAL A 72 3.93 -9.28 8.35
C VAL A 72 5.10 -9.73 9.21
N TRP A 73 6.34 -9.52 8.77
CA TRP A 73 7.52 -10.02 9.48
C TRP A 73 7.84 -9.21 10.73
N SER A 74 7.79 -7.88 10.64
CA SER A 74 8.04 -6.98 11.77
C SER A 74 6.79 -6.61 12.55
N GLY A 75 5.60 -6.71 11.94
CA GLY A 75 4.37 -6.15 12.47
C GLY A 75 4.33 -4.61 12.46
N ALA A 76 5.30 -3.96 11.80
CA ALA A 76 5.39 -2.51 11.72
C ALA A 76 4.57 -1.96 10.55
N THR A 77 3.93 -0.81 10.77
CA THR A 77 3.31 -0.03 9.69
C THR A 77 4.41 0.55 8.81
N VAL A 78 4.43 0.11 7.56
CA VAL A 78 5.37 0.56 6.53
C VAL A 78 4.90 1.87 5.88
N GLY A 79 3.59 2.09 5.87
CA GLY A 79 3.02 3.34 5.40
C GLY A 79 1.51 3.38 5.63
N THR A 80 0.95 4.56 5.46
CA THR A 80 -0.48 4.80 5.62
C THR A 80 -1.01 5.52 4.38
N ALA A 81 -2.07 4.97 3.81
CA ALA A 81 -2.81 5.58 2.72
C ALA A 81 -4.20 6.02 3.19
N TRP A 82 -4.75 7.07 2.60
CA TRP A 82 -6.12 7.51 2.90
C TRP A 82 -7.08 6.92 1.89
N TYR A 83 -8.16 6.34 2.39
CA TYR A 83 -9.19 5.68 1.59
C TYR A 83 -10.56 6.27 1.86
N ASN A 84 -11.35 6.47 0.81
CA ASN A 84 -12.78 6.73 0.90
C ASN A 84 -13.48 6.05 -0.28
N GLY A 85 -14.21 4.97 0.00
CA GLY A 85 -14.82 4.15 -1.04
C GLY A 85 -15.93 4.85 -1.85
N ASP A 86 -16.46 5.99 -1.40
CA ASP A 86 -17.43 6.79 -2.16
C ASP A 86 -16.75 7.67 -3.22
N GLU A 87 -15.53 8.09 -2.93
CA GLU A 87 -14.78 9.06 -3.71
C GLU A 87 -13.83 8.36 -4.69
N SER A 88 -13.09 7.35 -4.22
CA SER A 88 -12.04 6.69 -4.99
C SER A 88 -11.85 5.21 -4.66
N GLY A 89 -11.16 4.48 -5.55
CA GLY A 89 -10.45 3.27 -5.18
C GLY A 89 -9.05 3.62 -4.63
N LEU A 90 -8.36 2.65 -4.05
CA LEU A 90 -6.98 2.82 -3.57
C LEU A 90 -6.08 1.71 -4.10
N GLY A 91 -5.12 2.04 -4.96
CA GLY A 91 -3.99 1.17 -5.23
C GLY A 91 -2.85 1.49 -4.27
N THR A 92 -2.29 0.48 -3.63
CA THR A 92 -1.05 0.64 -2.86
C THR A 92 -0.11 -0.52 -3.12
N GLY A 93 1.19 -0.20 -3.11
CA GLY A 93 2.24 -1.18 -3.24
C GLY A 93 3.24 -1.04 -2.12
N ALA A 94 3.60 -2.17 -1.53
CA ALA A 94 4.71 -2.31 -0.60
C ALA A 94 5.97 -2.59 -1.42
N GLU A 95 6.72 -1.54 -1.75
CA GLU A 95 7.79 -1.58 -2.77
C GLU A 95 9.10 -2.22 -2.27
N GLY A 96 9.20 -2.52 -0.98
CA GLY A 96 10.39 -3.16 -0.41
C GLY A 96 11.26 -2.22 0.39
N TRP A 97 12.49 -2.68 0.64
CA TRP A 97 13.50 -2.02 1.46
C TRP A 97 14.54 -1.38 0.54
N GLU A 98 14.51 -0.06 0.40
CA GLU A 98 15.57 0.68 -0.31
C GLU A 98 16.39 1.47 0.71
N GLY A 99 17.70 1.18 0.78
CA GLY A 99 18.66 1.98 1.57
C GLY A 99 18.54 1.92 3.10
N GLY A 100 17.59 1.20 3.69
CA GLY A 100 17.36 1.21 5.14
C GLY A 100 15.90 1.40 5.54
N ASP A 101 15.05 1.83 4.59
CA ASP A 101 13.69 2.25 4.88
C ASP A 101 12.69 1.44 4.05
N GLN A 102 11.63 0.97 4.70
CA GLN A 102 10.45 0.42 4.04
C GLN A 102 9.54 1.57 3.63
N TRP A 103 8.97 1.51 2.43
CA TRP A 103 8.05 2.54 1.97
C TRP A 103 6.94 1.94 1.12
N ILE A 104 5.83 2.69 1.01
CA ILE A 104 4.71 2.35 0.15
C ILE A 104 4.63 3.32 -1.03
N GLN A 105 4.12 2.82 -2.16
CA GLN A 105 3.52 3.67 -3.18
C GLN A 105 2.00 3.58 -3.12
N THR A 106 1.36 4.66 -3.52
CA THR A 106 -0.08 4.72 -3.74
C THR A 106 -0.34 5.21 -5.15
N TRP A 107 -1.31 4.61 -5.82
CA TRP A 107 -1.74 4.97 -7.17
C TRP A 107 -3.25 4.90 -7.29
#